data_AF-A0A927TQQ9-F1
#
_entry.id   AF-A0A927TQQ9-F1
#
_cell.length_a   1.000
_cell.length_b   1.000
_cell.length_c   1.000
_cell.angle_alpha   90.00
_cell.angle_beta   90.00
_cell.angle_gamma   90.00
#
_symmetry.space_group_name_H-M   'P 1'
#
loop_
_entity.id
_entity.type
_entity.pdbx_description
1 polymer ?
#
loop_
_entity_poly.entity_id
_entity_poly.type
_entity_poly.pdbx_seq_one_letter_code
_entity_poly.pdbx_strand_id
1 'polypeptide(L)'
;MELEYVKCEDYYIPALRANEEPEEPLTKWGLMRRSFLKEHRRGIYSGMMLEGTLKEHCLSIQHQAEERMDVIVEQMARAQGIDERLKASDQMQWVQMMNNIKNSVEEIVIQEIVCA
;
A
#
# COMPACT_ATOMS: atom_id res chain seq x y z
N MET A 1 -11.20 6.58 27.18
CA MET A 1 -12.20 5.70 26.56
C MET A 1 -13.41 5.71 27.48
N GLU A 2 -14.43 6.48 27.15
CA GLU A 2 -15.73 6.39 27.83
C GLU A 2 -16.45 5.17 27.25
N LEU A 3 -16.78 4.20 28.10
CA LEU A 3 -17.54 3.02 27.68
C LEU A 3 -19.03 3.34 27.77
N GLU A 4 -19.71 3.34 26.63
CA GLU A 4 -21.17 3.35 26.57
C GLU A 4 -21.71 1.98 26.97
N TYR A 5 -22.85 1.94 27.64
CA TYR A 5 -23.50 0.70 28.05
C TYR A 5 -24.95 0.66 27.57
N VAL A 6 -25.37 -0.50 27.07
CA VAL A 6 -26.75 -0.76 26.63
C VAL A 6 -27.39 -1.70 27.65
N LYS A 7 -28.62 -1.35 28.09
CA LYS A 7 -29.39 -2.19 29.01
C LYS A 7 -30.00 -3.37 28.25
N CYS A 8 -29.63 -4.59 28.64
CA CYS A 8 -30.25 -5.83 28.19
C CYS A 8 -30.92 -6.49 29.40
N GLU A 9 -32.25 -6.36 29.47
CA GLU A 9 -33.07 -6.86 30.56
C GLU A 9 -32.60 -6.32 31.93
N ASP A 10 -31.99 -7.16 32.76
CA ASP A 10 -31.56 -6.81 34.12
C ASP A 10 -30.08 -6.43 34.23
N TYR A 11 -29.33 -6.40 33.11
CA TYR A 11 -27.91 -6.09 33.11
C TYR A 11 -27.51 -5.10 32.01
N TYR A 12 -26.34 -4.47 32.20
CA TYR A 12 -25.76 -3.52 31.24
C TYR A 12 -24.58 -4.18 30.52
N ILE A 13 -24.61 -4.15 29.19
CA ILE A 13 -23.55 -4.66 28.32
C ILE A 13 -22.78 -3.47 27.73
N PRO A 14 -21.43 -3.46 27.78
CA PRO A 14 -20.65 -2.45 27.09
C PRO A 14 -20.93 -2.46 25.57
N ALA A 15 -21.28 -1.30 25.02
CA ALA A 15 -21.40 -1.10 23.58
C ALA A 15 -20.00 -0.96 22.95
N LEU A 16 -19.33 -2.08 22.78
CA LEU A 16 -18.05 -2.14 22.08
C LEU A 16 -18.26 -1.86 20.59
N ARG A 17 -17.67 -0.77 20.09
CA ARG A 17 -17.61 -0.47 18.66
C ARG A 17 -16.15 -0.54 18.22
N ALA A 18 -15.93 -1.00 16.99
CA ALA A 18 -14.62 -0.87 16.37
C ALA A 18 -14.31 0.62 16.17
N ASN A 19 -13.02 0.96 16.21
CA ASN A 19 -12.58 2.28 15.78
C ASN A 19 -12.99 2.50 14.32
N GLU A 20 -13.30 3.75 13.96
CA GLU A 20 -13.53 4.11 12.57
C GLU A 20 -12.22 3.89 11.79
N GLU A 21 -12.29 3.09 10.74
CA GLU A 21 -11.18 2.86 9.83
C GLU A 21 -11.44 3.59 8.51
N PRO A 22 -10.38 4.04 7.79
CA PRO A 22 -10.54 4.59 6.45
C PRO A 22 -11.30 3.61 5.54
N GLU A 23 -12.25 4.09 4.73
CA GLU A 23 -13.01 3.21 3.83
C GLU A 23 -12.16 2.67 2.66
N GLU A 24 -11.08 3.37 2.32
CA GLU A 24 -10.22 3.05 1.17
C GLU A 24 -9.66 1.61 1.26
N PRO A 25 -9.73 0.83 0.17
CA PRO A 25 -9.16 -0.51 0.12
C PRO A 25 -7.63 -0.48 0.00
N LEU A 26 -6.99 -1.50 0.57
CA LEU A 26 -5.55 -1.74 0.33
C LEU A 26 -5.34 -2.42 -1.03
N THR A 27 -4.52 -1.82 -1.87
CA THR A 27 -3.98 -2.38 -3.11
C THR A 27 -2.78 -3.30 -2.81
N LYS A 28 -2.03 -3.69 -3.84
CA LYS A 28 -0.84 -4.55 -3.70
C LYS A 28 0.16 -3.98 -2.69
N TRP A 29 0.39 -2.67 -2.71
CA TRP A 29 1.42 -2.01 -1.89
C TRP A 29 1.05 -1.97 -0.41
N GLY A 30 -0.20 -1.60 -0.11
CA GLY A 30 -0.71 -1.61 1.26
C GLY A 30 -0.72 -3.02 1.86
N LEU A 31 -1.10 -4.03 1.05
CA LEU A 31 -1.06 -5.43 1.47
C LEU A 31 0.38 -5.92 1.72
N MET A 32 1.33 -5.58 0.85
CA MET A 32 2.74 -5.92 1.04
C MET A 32 3.30 -5.28 2.32
N ARG A 33 3.00 -4.00 2.57
CA ARG A 33 3.43 -3.33 3.81
C ARG A 33 2.86 -4.01 5.04
N ARG A 34 1.58 -4.38 5.02
CA ARG A 34 0.94 -5.09 6.12
C ARG A 34 1.59 -6.45 6.38
N SER A 35 1.87 -7.23 5.33
CA SER A 35 2.56 -8.51 5.44
C SER A 35 3.98 -8.36 5.97
N PHE A 36 4.72 -7.36 5.46
CA PHE A 36 6.07 -7.06 5.94
C PHE A 36 6.09 -6.73 7.44
N LEU A 37 5.17 -5.88 7.91
CA LEU A 37 5.05 -5.55 9.32
C LEU A 37 4.73 -6.79 10.17
N LYS A 38 3.83 -7.64 9.69
CA LYS A 38 3.45 -8.88 10.40
C LYS A 38 4.59 -9.90 10.47
N GLU A 39 5.42 -10.00 9.43
CA GLU A 39 6.48 -11.01 9.35
C GLU A 39 7.77 -10.54 10.00
N HIS A 40 8.16 -9.29 9.76
CA HIS A 40 9.46 -8.75 10.15
C HIS A 40 9.42 -7.75 11.32
N ARG A 41 8.27 -7.13 11.59
CA ARG A 41 8.11 -6.06 12.61
C ARG A 41 6.90 -6.29 13.53
N ARG A 42 6.75 -7.51 14.06
CA ARG A 42 5.57 -7.95 14.85
C ARG A 42 5.17 -7.00 15.97
N GLY A 43 6.13 -6.41 16.70
CA GLY A 43 5.83 -5.48 17.79
C GLY A 43 5.10 -4.22 17.31
N ILE A 44 5.58 -3.63 16.21
CA ILE A 44 4.96 -2.45 15.59
C ILE A 44 3.58 -2.83 15.04
N TYR A 45 3.48 -3.97 14.36
CA TYR A 45 2.22 -4.48 13.84
C TYR A 45 1.16 -4.65 14.93
N SER A 46 1.51 -5.30 16.04
CA SER A 46 0.59 -5.51 17.17
C SER A 46 0.21 -4.19 17.85
N GLY A 47 1.15 -3.25 18.01
CA GLY A 47 0.86 -1.92 18.55
C GLY A 47 -0.16 -1.17 17.72
N MET A 48 0.11 -1.02 16.42
CA MET A 48 -0.80 -0.33 15.49
C MET A 48 -2.16 -1.03 15.35
N MET A 49 -2.20 -2.36 15.45
CA MET A 49 -3.46 -3.12 15.45
C MET A 49 -4.31 -2.81 16.68
N LEU A 50 -3.70 -2.74 17.86
CA LEU A 50 -4.40 -2.41 19.10
C LEU A 50 -4.86 -0.95 19.14
N GLU A 51 -4.07 -0.05 18.55
CA GLU A 51 -4.41 1.37 18.42
C GLU A 51 -5.44 1.63 17.30
N GLY A 52 -5.64 0.69 16.37
CA GLY A 52 -6.50 0.85 15.20
C GLY A 52 -5.90 1.71 14.08
N THR A 53 -4.61 2.02 14.14
CA THR A 53 -3.89 2.90 13.18
C THR A 53 -3.25 2.13 12.01
N LEU A 54 -3.30 0.79 12.05
CA LEU A 54 -2.61 -0.06 11.08
C LEU A 54 -3.05 0.19 9.63
N LYS A 55 -4.36 0.36 9.39
CA LYS A 55 -4.90 0.54 8.04
C LYS A 55 -4.48 1.89 7.45
N GLU A 56 -4.57 2.95 8.23
CA GLU A 56 -4.13 4.30 7.85
C GLU A 56 -2.65 4.31 7.47
N HIS A 57 -1.80 3.67 8.28
CA HIS A 57 -0.37 3.54 7.96
C HIS A 57 -0.13 2.79 6.65
N CYS A 58 -0.84 1.68 6.42
CA CYS A 58 -0.69 0.93 5.17
C CYS A 58 -1.15 1.74 3.95
N LEU A 59 -2.20 2.54 4.08
CA LEU A 59 -2.67 3.45 3.02
C LEU A 59 -1.65 4.56 2.74
N SER A 60 -1.06 5.16 3.76
CA SER A 60 0.00 6.17 3.58
C SER A 60 1.18 5.62 2.78
N ILE A 61 1.63 4.39 3.10
CA ILE A 61 2.72 3.72 2.38
C ILE A 61 2.30 3.32 0.97
N GLN A 62 1.05 2.91 0.76
CA GLN A 62 0.50 2.62 -0.56
C GLN A 62 0.55 3.84 -1.48
N HIS A 63 0.03 4.98 -1.03
CA HIS A 63 0.04 6.21 -1.81
C HIS A 63 1.47 6.64 -2.18
N GLN A 64 2.40 6.55 -1.23
CA GLN A 64 3.82 6.84 -1.49
C GLN A 64 4.43 5.86 -2.52
N ALA A 65 4.12 4.57 -2.42
CA ALA A 65 4.63 3.56 -3.35
C ALA A 65 4.08 3.74 -4.77
N GLU A 66 2.79 4.07 -4.90
CA GLU A 66 2.14 4.32 -6.19
C GLU A 66 2.69 5.58 -6.85
N GLU A 67 2.83 6.69 -6.11
CA GLU A 67 3.44 7.92 -6.62
C GLU A 67 4.91 7.68 -7.05
N ARG A 68 5.68 6.97 -6.22
CA ARG A 68 7.08 6.67 -6.53
C ARG A 68 7.22 5.80 -7.77
N MET A 69 6.34 4.80 -7.92
CA MET A 69 6.30 3.93 -9.10
C MET A 69 6.10 4.76 -10.37
N ASP A 70 5.09 5.62 -10.40
CA ASP A 70 4.74 6.41 -11.58
C ASP A 70 5.88 7.36 -11.98
N VAL A 71 6.50 8.04 -11.00
CA VAL A 71 7.62 8.94 -11.24
C VAL A 71 8.82 8.22 -11.83
N ILE A 72 9.25 7.09 -11.25
CA ILE A 72 10.46 6.40 -11.73
C ILE A 72 10.18 5.74 -13.09
N VAL A 73 9.00 5.15 -13.29
CA VAL A 73 8.63 4.55 -14.58
C VAL A 73 8.68 5.59 -15.69
N GLU A 74 8.14 6.80 -15.47
CA GLU A 74 8.20 7.87 -16.46
C GLU A 74 9.65 8.31 -16.73
N GLN A 75 10.46 8.47 -15.69
CA GLN A 75 11.87 8.84 -15.82
C GLN A 75 12.66 7.81 -16.61
N MET A 76 12.50 6.52 -16.31
CA MET A 76 13.19 5.43 -17.00
C MET A 76 12.70 5.28 -18.44
N ALA A 77 11.40 5.43 -18.71
CA ALA A 77 10.85 5.37 -20.06
C ALA A 77 11.43 6.49 -20.94
N ARG A 78 11.49 7.73 -20.41
CA ARG A 78 12.13 8.86 -21.10
C ARG A 78 13.63 8.61 -21.33
N ALA A 79 14.34 8.10 -20.32
CA ALA A 79 15.77 7.81 -20.43
C ALA A 79 16.09 6.72 -21.46
N GLN A 80 15.20 5.73 -21.63
CA GLN A 80 15.34 4.66 -22.63
C GLN A 80 14.75 5.01 -24.00
N GLY A 81 14.22 6.23 -24.18
CA GLY A 81 13.62 6.66 -25.44
C GLY A 81 12.35 5.91 -25.82
N ILE A 82 11.63 5.36 -24.84
CA ILE A 82 10.36 4.65 -25.07
C ILE A 82 9.28 5.70 -25.31
N ASP A 83 8.95 5.93 -26.57
CA ASP A 83 7.97 6.91 -27.00
C ASP A 83 6.83 6.29 -27.83
N GLU A 84 5.87 7.12 -28.24
CA GLU A 84 4.75 6.70 -29.07
C GLU A 84 5.17 6.26 -30.49
N ARG A 85 6.34 6.72 -30.96
CA ARG A 85 6.86 6.33 -32.27
C ARG A 85 7.31 4.87 -32.23
N LEU A 86 8.06 4.48 -31.19
CA LEU A 86 8.43 3.09 -30.96
C LEU A 86 7.18 2.21 -30.84
N LYS A 87 6.16 2.68 -30.12
CA LYS A 87 4.89 1.96 -29.98
C LYS A 87 4.18 1.74 -31.32
N ALA A 88 4.24 2.71 -32.23
CA ALA A 88 3.63 2.63 -33.55
C ALA A 88 4.43 1.76 -34.53
N SER A 89 5.76 1.75 -34.43
CA SER A 89 6.63 0.94 -35.30
C SER A 89 6.78 -0.50 -34.84
N ASP A 90 6.92 -0.72 -33.53
CA ASP A 90 7.08 -2.05 -32.91
C ASP A 90 6.43 -2.09 -31.52
N GLN A 91 5.13 -2.40 -31.53
CA GLN A 91 4.34 -2.51 -30.31
C GLN A 91 4.85 -3.59 -29.35
N MET A 92 5.38 -4.71 -29.88
CA MET A 92 5.83 -5.82 -29.04
C MET A 92 7.11 -5.46 -28.29
N GLN A 93 8.07 -4.82 -28.99
CA GLN A 93 9.26 -4.29 -28.35
C GLN A 93 8.91 -3.23 -27.30
N TRP A 94 7.99 -2.32 -27.61
CA TRP A 94 7.52 -1.31 -26.66
C TRP A 94 6.96 -1.94 -25.38
N VAL A 95 6.07 -2.94 -25.50
CA VAL A 95 5.49 -3.64 -24.34
C VAL A 95 6.59 -4.35 -23.54
N GLN A 96 7.53 -5.02 -24.21
CA GLN A 96 8.62 -5.72 -23.54
C GLN A 96 9.50 -4.75 -22.73
N MET A 97 9.90 -3.63 -23.32
CA MET A 97 10.73 -2.63 -22.63
C MET A 97 9.98 -2.00 -21.46
N MET A 98 8.69 -1.66 -21.64
CA MET A 98 7.88 -1.08 -20.57
C MET A 98 7.68 -2.05 -19.41
N ASN A 99 7.50 -3.34 -19.68
CA ASN A 99 7.41 -4.37 -18.64
C ASN A 99 8.74 -4.54 -17.89
N ASN A 100 9.86 -4.52 -18.59
CA ASN A 100 11.18 -4.58 -17.95
C ASN A 100 11.39 -3.40 -16.99
N ILE A 101 11.05 -2.17 -17.42
CA ILE A 101 11.11 -1.00 -16.54
C ILE A 101 10.21 -1.20 -15.33
N LYS A 102 8.93 -1.55 -15.53
CA LYS A 102 8.00 -1.75 -14.42
C LYS A 102 8.53 -2.77 -13.40
N ASN A 103 9.08 -3.89 -13.85
CA ASN A 103 9.64 -4.89 -12.95
C ASN A 103 10.82 -4.33 -12.13
N SER A 104 11.76 -3.62 -12.78
CA SER A 104 12.89 -3.01 -12.08
C SER A 104 12.45 -1.92 -11.09
N VAL A 105 11.48 -1.09 -11.47
CA VAL A 105 10.94 -0.05 -10.57
C VAL A 105 10.19 -0.67 -9.40
N GLU A 106 9.44 -1.75 -9.62
CA GLU A 106 8.72 -2.43 -8.55
C GLU A 106 9.68 -2.96 -7.47
N GLU A 107 10.82 -3.54 -7.86
CA GLU A 107 11.86 -3.96 -6.91
C GLU A 107 12.41 -2.78 -6.09
N ILE A 108 12.68 -1.64 -6.75
CA ILE A 108 13.14 -0.42 -6.08
C ILE A 108 12.11 0.07 -5.06
N VAL A 109 10.84 0.18 -5.45
CA VAL A 109 9.76 0.67 -4.58
C VAL A 109 9.54 -0.26 -3.39
N ILE A 110 9.62 -1.58 -3.58
CA ILE A 110 9.53 -2.55 -2.48
C ILE A 110 10.65 -2.29 -1.47
N GLN A 111 11.89 -2.10 -1.94
CA GLN A 111 13.04 -1.90 -1.07
C GLN A 111 13.03 -0.53 -0.37
N GLU A 112 12.72 0.55 -1.10
CA GLU A 112 12.79 1.92 -0.59
C GLU A 112 11.61 2.28 0.32
N ILE A 113 10.40 1.77 0.04
CA ILE A 113 9.16 2.26 0.66
C ILE A 113 8.49 1.16 1.49
N VAL A 114 8.30 -0.03 0.92
CA VAL A 114 7.52 -1.09 1.60
C VAL A 114 8.31 -1.73 2.74
N CYS A 115 9.60 -1.95 2.55
CA CYS A 115 10.48 -2.63 3.51
C CYS A 115 11.22 -1.68 4.48
N ALA A 116 11.06 -0.36 4.31
CA ALA A 116 11.62 0.65 5.21
C ALA A 116 11.06 0.52 6.64
#